data_AF-A0A6L3ZGI1-F1
#
_entry.id   AF-A0A6L3ZGI1-F1
#
_cell.length_a   1.000
_cell.length_b   1.000
_cell.length_c   1.000
_cell.angle_alpha   90.00
_cell.angle_beta   90.00
_cell.angle_gamma   90.00
#
_symmetry.space_group_name_H-M   'P 1'
#
loop_
_entity.id
_entity.type
_entity.pdbx_description
1 polymer ?
#
loop_
_entity_poly.entity_id
_entity_poly.type
_entity_poly.pdbx_seq_one_letter_code
_entity_poly.pdbx_strand_id
1 'polypeptide(L)'
;MMNKMYSTVWVMLLSIPMFSQSYSQLEGRFNRAEPTELDSSAYVNLGIQRAESLFELTNLYEQNNRRNSNYSMQSRISERIQKSFKDPELNDSAVAVMVTKIRRAAPAGEAVHFEHVEEAGTLGYVRAIDAAVPLEFNLILKKVVKNFGEESEEVWDVFLSERKKAK
;
A
#
# COMPACT_ATOMS: atom_id res chain seq x y z
N MET A 1 -61.51 23.80 28.98
CA MET A 1 -62.04 22.74 28.10
C MET A 1 -61.42 22.95 26.73
N MET A 2 -60.32 22.27 26.40
CA MET A 2 -59.76 22.18 25.04
C MET A 2 -58.64 21.12 25.00
N ASN A 3 -58.47 20.55 23.81
CA ASN A 3 -58.11 19.16 23.55
C ASN A 3 -56.66 18.73 23.82
N LYS A 4 -56.55 17.43 24.11
CA LYS A 4 -55.35 16.60 24.03
C LYS A 4 -54.76 16.61 22.61
N MET A 5 -53.44 16.73 22.49
CA MET A 5 -52.68 16.16 21.37
C MET A 5 -51.46 15.44 21.95
N TYR A 6 -51.57 14.12 22.06
CA TYR A 6 -50.42 13.24 22.25
C TYR A 6 -49.68 13.18 20.91
N SER A 7 -48.52 13.83 20.83
CA SER A 7 -47.62 13.69 19.69
C SER A 7 -46.83 12.40 19.86
N THR A 8 -47.31 11.33 19.23
CA THR A 8 -46.63 10.04 19.13
C THR A 8 -45.40 10.23 18.23
N VAL A 9 -44.24 10.44 18.83
CA VAL A 9 -42.96 10.41 18.10
C VAL A 9 -42.68 8.96 17.73
N TRP A 10 -43.01 8.59 16.50
CA TRP A 10 -42.54 7.36 15.87
C TRP A 10 -41.03 7.45 15.68
N VAL A 11 -40.28 6.82 16.58
CA VAL A 11 -38.86 6.52 16.36
C VAL A 11 -38.82 5.41 15.32
N MET A 12 -38.69 5.76 14.04
CA MET A 12 -38.25 4.83 13.02
C MET A 12 -36.80 4.45 13.36
N LEU A 13 -36.64 3.27 13.97
CA LEU A 13 -35.38 2.53 13.92
C LEU A 13 -35.03 2.33 12.44
N LEU A 14 -34.17 3.18 11.91
CA LEU A 14 -33.40 2.88 10.71
C LEU A 14 -32.44 1.75 11.07
N SER A 15 -32.92 0.53 10.86
CA SER A 15 -32.10 -0.66 10.71
C SER A 15 -31.18 -0.43 9.50
N ILE A 16 -30.01 0.12 9.75
CA ILE A 16 -28.91 0.11 8.79
C ILE A 16 -28.58 -1.36 8.57
N PRO A 17 -28.72 -1.93 7.37
CA PRO A 17 -28.18 -3.24 7.10
C PRO A 17 -26.66 -3.12 7.24
N MET A 18 -26.11 -3.67 8.33
CA MET A 18 -24.70 -4.00 8.39
C MET A 18 -24.45 -4.93 7.21
N PHE A 19 -23.82 -4.40 6.16
CA PHE A 19 -23.22 -5.21 5.11
C PHE A 19 -22.15 -6.08 5.78
N SER A 20 -22.58 -7.25 6.25
CA SER A 20 -21.72 -8.35 6.61
C SER A 20 -21.10 -8.85 5.30
N GLN A 21 -20.06 -8.17 4.83
CA GLN A 21 -19.08 -8.81 3.96
C GLN A 21 -18.49 -9.94 4.80
N SER A 22 -18.95 -11.18 4.56
CA SER A 22 -18.43 -12.32 5.29
C SER A 22 -16.94 -12.44 5.01
N TYR A 23 -16.15 -12.79 6.03
CA TYR A 23 -14.73 -13.09 5.87
C TYR A 23 -14.47 -14.08 4.73
N SER A 24 -15.39 -15.01 4.48
CA SER A 24 -15.32 -15.96 3.36
C SER A 24 -15.35 -15.31 1.97
N GLN A 25 -16.01 -14.15 1.80
CA GLN A 25 -16.01 -13.41 0.53
C GLN A 25 -14.68 -12.67 0.31
N LEU A 26 -14.00 -12.27 1.38
CA LEU A 26 -12.64 -11.69 1.30
C LEU A 26 -11.60 -12.79 1.04
N GLU A 27 -11.69 -13.89 1.77
CA GLU A 27 -10.82 -15.08 1.65
C GLU A 27 -10.83 -15.66 0.23
N GLY A 28 -12.02 -15.75 -0.38
CA GLY A 28 -12.19 -16.22 -1.75
C GLY A 28 -11.55 -15.34 -2.84
N ARG A 29 -11.08 -14.13 -2.52
CA ARG A 29 -10.37 -13.24 -3.47
C ARG A 29 -8.86 -13.43 -3.45
N PHE A 30 -8.31 -13.93 -2.35
CA PHE A 30 -6.86 -14.10 -2.20
C PHE A 30 -6.36 -15.49 -2.59
N ASN A 31 -7.26 -16.49 -2.61
CA ASN A 31 -6.93 -17.91 -2.86
C ASN A 31 -7.20 -18.40 -4.30
N ARG A 32 -7.39 -17.49 -5.27
CA ARG A 32 -7.68 -17.87 -6.67
C ARG A 32 -6.43 -18.11 -7.50
N ALA A 33 -6.51 -19.09 -8.41
CA ALA A 33 -5.42 -19.44 -9.32
C ALA A 33 -5.08 -18.31 -10.31
N GLU A 34 -6.06 -17.49 -10.70
CA GLU A 34 -5.92 -16.38 -11.64
C GLU A 34 -6.63 -15.11 -11.14
N PRO A 35 -6.05 -13.91 -11.32
CA PRO A 35 -6.67 -12.64 -10.93
C PRO A 35 -7.88 -12.30 -11.81
N THR A 36 -8.98 -11.83 -11.21
CA THR A 36 -10.11 -11.22 -11.95
C THR A 36 -9.92 -9.71 -12.13
N GLU A 37 -10.73 -9.03 -12.96
CA GLU A 37 -10.69 -7.55 -13.09
C GLU A 37 -10.88 -6.82 -11.74
N LEU A 38 -11.79 -7.32 -10.89
CA LEU A 38 -12.00 -6.78 -9.55
C LEU A 38 -10.78 -6.99 -8.64
N ASP A 39 -10.06 -8.09 -8.80
CA ASP A 39 -8.82 -8.34 -8.06
C ASP A 39 -7.68 -7.49 -8.62
N SER A 40 -7.64 -7.25 -9.93
CA SER A 40 -6.71 -6.34 -10.60
C SER A 40 -6.79 -4.92 -10.01
N SER A 41 -8.00 -4.35 -9.86
CA SER A 41 -8.16 -3.02 -9.23
C SER A 41 -7.73 -2.98 -7.76
N ALA A 42 -7.99 -4.04 -7.00
CA ALA A 42 -7.56 -4.14 -5.60
C ALA A 42 -6.03 -4.22 -5.49
N TYR A 43 -5.38 -4.96 -6.37
CA TYR A 43 -3.93 -5.05 -6.45
C TYR A 43 -3.29 -3.74 -6.91
N VAL A 44 -3.90 -3.02 -7.86
CA VAL A 44 -3.45 -1.69 -8.26
C VAL A 44 -3.50 -0.72 -7.08
N ASN A 45 -4.62 -0.66 -6.36
CA ASN A 45 -4.77 0.20 -5.19
C ASN A 45 -3.76 -0.16 -4.09
N LEU A 46 -3.53 -1.45 -3.85
CA LEU A 46 -2.49 -1.91 -2.92
C LEU A 46 -1.09 -1.46 -3.36
N GLY A 47 -0.81 -1.52 -4.66
CA GLY A 47 0.43 -1.04 -5.26
C GLY A 47 0.65 0.46 -5.05
N ILE A 48 -0.38 1.28 -5.29
CA ILE A 48 -0.37 2.73 -5.02
C ILE A 48 -0.10 3.00 -3.55
N GLN A 49 -0.87 2.38 -2.64
CA GLN A 49 -0.69 2.55 -1.18
C GLN A 49 0.71 2.17 -0.72
N ARG A 50 1.30 1.12 -1.32
CA ARG A 50 2.66 0.69 -1.00
C ARG A 50 3.70 1.70 -1.51
N ALA A 51 3.48 2.31 -2.67
CA ALA A 51 4.32 3.37 -3.20
C ALA A 51 4.23 4.67 -2.37
N GLU A 52 3.04 5.05 -1.92
CA GLU A 52 2.83 6.17 -1.00
C GLU A 52 3.51 5.91 0.36
N SER A 53 3.28 4.73 0.94
CA SER A 53 3.91 4.30 2.20
C SER A 53 5.44 4.35 2.13
N LEU A 54 6.01 4.12 0.94
CA LEU A 54 7.46 4.16 0.75
C LEU A 54 8.04 5.58 0.96
N PHE A 55 7.31 6.62 0.58
CA PHE A 55 7.69 8.01 0.87
C PHE A 55 7.59 8.32 2.37
N GLU A 56 6.55 7.85 3.04
CA GLU A 56 6.41 8.01 4.49
C GLU A 56 7.56 7.33 5.24
N LEU A 57 7.89 6.08 4.86
CA LEU A 57 9.00 5.33 5.43
C LEU A 57 10.35 6.02 5.16
N THR A 58 10.53 6.59 3.97
CA THR A 58 11.73 7.38 3.61
C THR A 58 11.85 8.62 4.50
N ASN A 59 10.76 9.35 4.73
CA ASN A 59 10.75 10.51 5.63
C ASN A 59 11.09 10.11 7.07
N LEU A 60 10.52 9.01 7.57
CA LEU A 60 10.83 8.46 8.89
C LEU A 60 12.29 8.00 8.99
N TYR A 61 12.82 7.37 7.94
CA TYR A 61 14.21 6.92 7.85
C TYR A 61 15.18 8.11 8.01
N GLU A 62 14.93 9.23 7.33
CA GLU A 62 15.75 10.43 7.40
C GLU A 62 15.64 11.15 8.75
N GLN A 63 14.43 11.25 9.32
CA GLN A 63 14.22 11.87 10.62
C GLN A 63 14.96 11.14 11.74
N ASN A 64 14.98 9.80 11.69
CA ASN A 64 15.68 8.98 12.67
C ASN A 64 17.20 9.04 12.49
N ASN A 65 17.71 9.04 11.25
CA ASN A 65 19.14 9.22 10.98
C ASN A 65 19.68 10.54 11.53
N ARG A 66 18.94 11.64 11.42
CA ARG A 66 19.37 12.95 11.94
C ARG A 66 19.48 13.01 13.47
N ARG A 67 18.82 12.10 14.19
CA ARG A 67 18.78 12.08 15.66
C ARG A 67 19.86 11.20 16.30
N ASN A 68 20.73 10.53 15.52
CA ASN A 68 21.90 9.75 15.99
C ASN A 68 21.66 8.70 17.10
N SER A 69 20.41 8.32 17.41
CA SER A 69 20.11 7.66 18.70
C SER A 69 19.17 6.45 18.65
N ASN A 70 18.69 6.00 17.48
CA ASN A 70 17.76 4.85 17.45
C ASN A 70 18.01 3.86 16.31
N TYR A 71 19.14 3.15 16.38
CA TYR A 71 19.51 2.07 15.44
C TYR A 71 18.41 1.00 15.31
N SER A 72 17.71 0.65 16.40
CA SER A 72 16.63 -0.34 16.37
C SER A 72 15.44 0.12 15.52
N MET A 73 15.07 1.40 15.61
CA MET A 73 14.00 1.98 14.79
C MET A 73 14.43 2.03 13.33
N GLN A 74 15.69 2.39 13.08
CA GLN A 74 16.24 2.45 11.72
C GLN A 74 16.18 1.09 11.03
N SER A 75 16.61 0.02 11.71
CA SER A 75 16.57 -1.34 11.20
C SER A 75 15.14 -1.78 10.86
N ARG A 76 14.16 -1.47 11.71
CA ARG A 76 12.74 -1.75 11.44
C ARG A 76 12.19 -0.99 10.24
N ILE A 77 12.60 0.27 10.06
CA ILE A 77 12.19 1.06 8.89
C ILE A 77 12.82 0.49 7.62
N SER A 78 14.12 0.13 7.65
CA SER A 78 14.79 -0.56 6.54
C SER A 78 14.06 -1.84 6.16
N GLU A 79 13.72 -2.69 7.13
CA GLU A 79 13.02 -3.95 6.89
C GLU A 79 11.65 -3.73 6.22
N ARG A 80 10.90 -2.69 6.63
CA ARG A 80 9.61 -2.33 6.00
C ARG A 80 9.78 -1.83 4.57
N ILE A 81 10.82 -1.04 4.31
CA ILE A 81 11.17 -0.62 2.95
C ILE A 81 11.49 -1.84 2.10
N GLN A 82 12.35 -2.75 2.60
CA GLN A 82 12.71 -4.00 1.90
C GLN A 82 11.50 -4.85 1.55
N LYS A 83 10.58 -5.05 2.50
CA LYS A 83 9.33 -5.80 2.30
C LYS A 83 8.41 -5.20 1.24
N SER A 84 8.58 -3.92 0.90
CA SER A 84 7.78 -3.27 -0.15
C SER A 84 8.26 -3.63 -1.56
N PHE A 85 9.51 -4.09 -1.70
CA PHE A 85 10.12 -4.46 -2.98
C PHE A 85 10.15 -5.98 -3.18
N LYS A 86 10.10 -6.39 -4.45
CA LYS A 86 10.24 -7.82 -4.83
C LYS A 86 11.67 -8.33 -4.66
N ASP A 87 12.64 -7.41 -4.65
CA ASP A 87 14.06 -7.72 -4.76
C ASP A 87 14.60 -8.39 -3.48
N PRO A 88 15.01 -9.67 -3.54
CA PRO A 88 15.60 -10.36 -2.39
C PRO A 88 17.01 -9.83 -2.04
N GLU A 89 17.65 -9.06 -2.94
CA GLU A 89 18.97 -8.47 -2.74
C GLU A 89 18.92 -7.05 -2.16
N LEU A 90 17.73 -6.55 -1.81
CA LEU A 90 17.57 -5.23 -1.19
C LEU A 90 18.16 -5.23 0.23
N ASN A 91 19.47 -5.09 0.34
CA ASN A 91 20.19 -4.93 1.60
C ASN A 91 20.17 -3.47 2.08
N ASP A 92 20.73 -3.20 3.27
CA ASP A 92 20.71 -1.86 3.85
C ASP A 92 21.37 -0.78 2.96
N SER A 93 22.39 -1.15 2.19
CA SER A 93 23.03 -0.23 1.23
C SER A 93 22.09 0.10 0.06
N ALA A 94 21.40 -0.90 -0.48
CA ALA A 94 20.39 -0.72 -1.51
C ALA A 94 19.20 0.12 -1.00
N VAL A 95 18.78 -0.07 0.25
CA VAL A 95 17.76 0.76 0.92
C VAL A 95 18.21 2.21 0.98
N ALA A 96 19.45 2.49 1.40
CA ALA A 96 19.97 3.86 1.49
C ALA A 96 20.01 4.55 0.11
N VAL A 97 20.37 3.81 -0.94
CA VAL A 97 20.31 4.30 -2.33
C VAL A 97 18.87 4.61 -2.73
N MET A 98 17.92 3.74 -2.42
CA MET A 98 16.50 3.92 -2.72
C MET A 98 15.92 5.15 -2.01
N VAL A 99 16.15 5.26 -0.69
CA VAL A 99 15.80 6.44 0.13
C VAL A 99 16.35 7.71 -0.50
N THR A 100 17.59 7.68 -0.97
CA THR A 100 18.22 8.85 -1.63
C THR A 100 17.52 9.22 -2.94
N LYS A 101 17.14 8.24 -3.76
CA LYS A 101 16.39 8.49 -5.01
C LYS A 101 15.02 9.10 -4.72
N ILE A 102 14.30 8.53 -3.77
CA ILE A 102 12.97 8.99 -3.35
C ILE A 102 13.04 10.41 -2.79
N ARG A 103 14.04 10.72 -1.96
CA ARG A 103 14.27 12.07 -1.45
C ARG A 103 14.57 13.11 -2.54
N ARG A 104 15.20 12.69 -3.65
CA ARG A 104 15.41 13.57 -4.80
C ARG A 104 14.12 13.82 -5.57
N ALA A 105 13.22 12.84 -5.59
CA ALA A 105 11.90 12.96 -6.18
C ALA A 105 10.97 13.82 -5.32
N ALA A 106 11.04 13.74 -3.99
CA ALA A 106 10.29 14.57 -3.06
C ALA A 106 11.18 15.13 -1.95
N PRO A 107 11.52 16.42 -2.01
CA PRO A 107 12.19 17.08 -0.92
C PRO A 107 11.38 16.96 0.39
N ALA A 108 12.08 16.94 1.52
CA ALA A 108 11.48 16.66 2.82
C ALA A 108 10.30 17.59 3.14
N GLY A 109 9.13 17.00 3.39
CA GLY A 109 7.90 17.71 3.79
C GLY A 109 6.80 17.74 2.73
N GLU A 110 7.10 17.30 1.50
CA GLU A 110 6.11 17.24 0.42
C GLU A 110 5.55 15.83 0.26
N ALA A 111 4.22 15.72 0.16
CA ALA A 111 3.56 14.47 -0.17
C ALA A 111 3.74 14.20 -1.67
N VAL A 112 3.96 12.94 -2.02
CA VAL A 112 3.97 12.51 -3.43
C VAL A 112 2.74 11.70 -3.72
N HIS A 113 2.01 12.15 -4.72
CA HIS A 113 0.90 11.41 -5.28
C HIS A 113 1.39 10.56 -6.45
N PHE A 114 0.77 9.38 -6.56
CA PHE A 114 1.00 8.47 -7.65
C PHE A 114 -0.24 8.34 -8.49
N GLU A 115 -0.04 8.33 -9.80
CA GLU A 115 -1.04 7.79 -10.72
C GLU A 115 -0.60 6.42 -11.19
N HIS A 116 -1.61 5.56 -11.40
CA HIS A 116 -1.43 4.29 -12.06
C HIS A 116 -1.51 4.47 -13.57
N VAL A 117 -0.62 3.79 -14.28
CA VAL A 117 -0.60 3.73 -15.74
C VAL A 117 -0.68 2.26 -16.14
N GLU A 118 -1.71 1.93 -16.90
CA GLU A 118 -1.92 0.60 -17.45
C GLU A 118 -0.82 0.25 -18.48
N GLU A 119 -0.35 -0.99 -18.44
CA GLU A 119 0.61 -1.53 -19.39
C GLU A 119 0.25 -2.98 -19.72
N ALA A 120 0.15 -3.29 -21.01
CA ALA A 120 -0.28 -4.60 -21.47
C ALA A 120 0.59 -5.73 -20.89
N GLY A 121 -0.06 -6.77 -20.38
CA GLY A 121 0.61 -7.95 -19.82
C GLY A 121 1.15 -7.79 -18.40
N THR A 122 0.83 -6.70 -17.70
CA THR A 122 1.22 -6.47 -16.29
C THR A 122 0.08 -5.82 -15.51
N LEU A 123 0.25 -5.63 -14.19
CA LEU A 123 -0.61 -4.74 -13.41
C LEU A 123 -0.36 -3.24 -13.72
N GLY A 124 0.51 -2.92 -14.68
CA GLY A 124 0.94 -1.56 -14.98
C GLY A 124 2.07 -1.09 -14.06
N TYR A 125 2.22 0.23 -14.01
CA TYR A 125 3.19 0.90 -13.16
C TYR A 125 2.55 2.10 -12.48
N VAL A 126 3.16 2.54 -11.38
CA VAL A 126 2.81 3.81 -10.73
C VAL A 126 3.90 4.82 -11.02
N ARG A 127 3.51 6.05 -11.30
CA ARG A 127 4.43 7.17 -11.50
C ARG A 127 4.07 8.32 -10.57
N ALA A 128 5.09 8.93 -9.99
CA ALA A 128 4.92 10.13 -9.19
C ALA A 128 4.50 11.31 -10.09
N ILE A 129 3.41 12.00 -9.74
CA ILE A 129 2.85 13.10 -10.53
C ILE A 129 3.58 14.41 -10.21
N ASP A 130 3.85 14.65 -8.93
CA ASP A 130 4.37 15.92 -8.41
C ASP A 130 5.85 15.84 -8.01
N ALA A 131 6.59 14.88 -8.57
CA ALA A 131 7.98 14.66 -8.20
C ALA A 131 8.95 15.57 -8.97
N ALA A 132 9.95 16.10 -8.27
CA ALA A 132 11.04 16.90 -8.84
C ALA A 132 11.92 16.11 -9.83
N VAL A 133 11.97 14.79 -9.70
CA VAL A 133 12.66 13.87 -10.60
C VAL A 133 11.72 12.70 -10.91
N PRO A 134 11.66 12.20 -12.17
CA PRO A 134 10.81 11.06 -12.51
C PRO A 134 11.08 9.87 -11.60
N LEU A 135 10.01 9.37 -10.99
CA LEU A 135 10.04 8.19 -10.13
C LEU A 135 8.89 7.27 -10.54
N GLU A 136 9.25 6.05 -10.94
CA GLU A 136 8.33 5.08 -11.53
C GLU A 136 8.60 3.69 -10.93
N PHE A 137 7.53 2.98 -10.56
CA PHE A 137 7.61 1.63 -10.03
C PHE A 137 6.63 0.71 -10.77
N ASN A 138 7.14 -0.41 -11.27
CA ASN A 138 6.29 -1.47 -11.79
C ASN A 138 5.56 -2.16 -10.64
N LEU A 139 4.29 -2.50 -10.84
CA LEU A 139 3.48 -3.26 -9.89
C LEU A 139 3.63 -4.76 -10.20
N ILE A 140 4.25 -5.50 -9.28
CA ILE A 140 4.55 -6.92 -9.48
C ILE A 140 3.69 -7.78 -8.57
N LEU A 141 2.80 -8.57 -9.17
CA LEU A 141 2.02 -9.56 -8.44
C LEU A 141 2.88 -10.82 -8.18
N LYS A 142 2.93 -11.28 -6.93
CA LYS A 142 3.64 -12.51 -6.55
C LYS A 142 2.87 -13.22 -5.43
N LYS A 143 2.84 -14.56 -5.49
CA LYS A 143 2.41 -15.37 -4.37
C LYS A 143 3.47 -15.40 -3.27
N VAL A 144 3.02 -15.18 -2.04
CA VAL A 144 3.85 -15.24 -0.84
C VAL A 144 3.15 -16.01 0.26
N VAL A 145 3.93 -16.76 1.02
CA VAL A 145 3.42 -17.46 2.19
C VAL A 145 3.25 -16.47 3.33
N LYS A 146 2.02 -16.32 3.84
CA LYS A 146 1.71 -15.52 5.02
C LYS A 146 1.23 -16.43 6.15
N ASN A 147 1.66 -16.09 7.36
CA ASN A 147 1.26 -16.82 8.56
C ASN A 147 0.09 -16.11 9.24
N PHE A 148 -0.95 -16.86 9.57
CA PHE A 148 -2.16 -16.42 10.26
C PHE A 148 -2.29 -17.21 11.57
N GLY A 149 -1.61 -16.74 12.62
CA GLY A 149 -1.48 -17.50 13.86
C GLY A 149 -0.61 -18.74 13.65
N GLU A 150 -1.20 -19.93 13.79
CA GLU A 150 -0.52 -21.22 13.58
C GLU A 150 -0.64 -21.72 12.13
N GLU A 151 -1.49 -21.10 11.32
CA GLU A 151 -1.74 -21.49 9.93
C GLU A 151 -0.85 -20.70 8.97
N SER A 152 -0.55 -21.30 7.82
CA SER A 152 0.30 -20.70 6.78
C SER A 152 -0.35 -20.90 5.42
N GLU A 153 -0.57 -19.81 4.70
CA GLU A 153 -1.26 -19.82 3.41
C GLU A 153 -0.51 -19.05 2.33
N GLU A 154 -0.62 -19.52 1.09
CA GLU A 154 -0.04 -18.85 -0.07
C GLU A 154 -1.03 -17.83 -0.64
N VAL A 155 -0.73 -16.55 -0.50
CA VAL A 155 -1.61 -15.46 -0.95
C VAL A 155 -0.92 -14.56 -1.97
N TRP A 156 -1.71 -13.99 -2.88
CA TRP A 156 -1.22 -12.97 -3.80
C TRP A 156 -0.94 -11.64 -3.07
N ASP A 157 0.22 -11.04 -3.32
CA ASP A 157 0.63 -9.73 -2.82
C ASP A 157 1.34 -8.93 -3.93
N VAL A 158 1.38 -7.60 -3.77
CA VAL A 158 1.86 -6.65 -4.79
C VAL A 158 3.14 -6.00 -4.34
N PHE A 159 4.21 -6.19 -5.08
CA PHE A 159 5.52 -5.64 -4.78
C PHE A 159 5.90 -4.55 -5.77
N LEU A 160 6.72 -3.61 -5.31
CA LEU A 160 7.32 -2.59 -6.16
C LEU A 160 8.59 -3.14 -6.82
N SER A 161 8.84 -2.71 -8.05
CA SER A 161 10.12 -2.89 -8.73
C SER A 161 10.50 -1.60 -9.44
N GLU A 162 11.74 -1.14 -9.26
CA GLU A 162 12.21 0.07 -9.92
C GLU A 162 12.14 -0.08 -11.44
N ARG A 163 11.45 0.85 -12.10
CA ARG A 163 11.38 0.87 -13.56
C ARG A 163 12.67 1.48 -14.10
N LYS A 164 13.51 0.65 -14.73
CA LYS A 164 14.65 1.14 -15.50
C LYS A 164 14.13 1.60 -16.86
N LYS A 165 14.32 2.87 -17.22
CA LYS A 165 14.11 3.32 -18.60
C LYS A 165 15.00 2.49 -19.51
N ALA A 166 14.41 1.79 -20.49
CA ALA A 166 15.17 1.19 -21.57
C ALA A 166 15.99 2.32 -22.22
N LYS A 167 17.31 2.14 -22.25
CA LYS A 167 18.21 3.04 -22.98
C LYS A 167 18.09 2.78 -24.48
#